data_AF-A0A8D5U8K5-F1
#
_entry.id   AF-A0A8D5U8K5-F1
#
_cell.length_a   1.000
_cell.length_b   1.000
_cell.length_c   1.000
_cell.angle_alpha   90.00
_cell.angle_beta   90.00
_cell.angle_gamma   90.00
#
_symmetry.space_group_name_H-M   'P 1'
#
loop_
_entity.id
_entity.type
_entity.pdbx_description
1 polymer ?
#
loop_
_entity_poly.entity_id
_entity_poly.type
_entity_poly.pdbx_seq_one_letter_code
_entity_poly.pdbx_strand_id
1 'polypeptide(L)'
;MWVNERLSFSPLLYRMLTKPEFFIPLTWHFHVFEKKSDNEYIVFLYPYETTENVKVGEQLQKYILTISSSSEGLKYIVEEQKGKVRYNFIISAISTGRNLNIMVGVEKKGIFSSVPVEPKHILEHISNNLKYLKVD
;
A
#
# COMPACT_ATOMS: atom_id res chain seq x y z
N MET A 1 -12.31 -4.88 -1.32
CA MET A 1 -12.31 -5.78 -0.14
C MET A 1 -11.54 -5.09 0.98
N TRP A 2 -11.99 -5.19 2.23
CA TRP A 2 -11.34 -4.58 3.39
C TRP A 2 -10.87 -5.63 4.39
N VAL A 3 -9.69 -5.43 4.95
CA VAL A 3 -9.14 -6.20 6.06
C VAL A 3 -8.69 -5.25 7.16
N ASN A 4 -8.63 -5.73 8.40
CA ASN A 4 -8.24 -4.92 9.54
C ASN A 4 -7.40 -5.70 10.56
N GLU A 5 -6.56 -4.97 11.29
CA GLU A 5 -5.81 -5.45 12.45
C GLU A 5 -5.83 -4.41 13.57
N ARG A 6 -5.83 -4.90 14.81
CA ARG A 6 -5.80 -4.07 16.02
C ARG A 6 -4.44 -4.20 16.70
N LEU A 7 -3.82 -3.06 16.95
CA LEU A 7 -2.56 -2.93 17.68
C LEU A 7 -2.76 -2.09 18.94
N SER A 8 -1.85 -2.23 19.91
CA SER A 8 -1.72 -1.26 21.00
C SER A 8 -1.38 0.12 20.44
N PHE A 9 -2.03 1.16 20.95
CA PHE A 9 -1.81 2.52 20.49
C PHE A 9 -0.37 2.98 20.80
N SER A 10 0.26 3.58 19.80
CA SER A 10 1.52 4.31 19.92
C SER A 10 1.41 5.62 19.15
N PRO A 11 1.67 6.78 19.78
CA PRO A 11 1.64 8.07 19.10
C PRO A 11 2.59 8.13 17.90
N LEU A 12 3.75 7.47 17.99
CA LEU A 12 4.71 7.37 16.91
C LEU A 12 4.14 6.61 15.71
N LEU A 13 3.62 5.39 15.96
CA LEU A 13 3.05 4.58 14.88
C LEU A 13 1.84 5.25 14.23
N TYR A 14 0.97 5.88 15.03
CA TYR A 14 -0.16 6.64 14.50
C TYR A 14 0.28 7.80 13.60
N ARG A 15 1.31 8.56 14.03
CA ARG A 15 1.86 9.65 13.22
C ARG A 15 2.52 9.15 11.93
N MET A 16 3.16 7.98 11.94
CA MET A 16 3.78 7.40 10.74
C MET A 16 2.72 6.89 9.75
N LEU A 17 1.66 6.24 10.23
CA LEU A 17 0.60 5.71 9.36
C LEU A 17 -0.30 6.80 8.76
N THR A 18 -0.25 8.02 9.29
CA THR A 18 -0.90 9.20 8.69
C THR A 18 -0.03 9.91 7.65
N LYS A 19 1.17 9.38 7.35
CA LYS A 19 2.09 9.92 6.35
C LYS A 19 2.08 9.07 5.07
N PRO A 20 1.67 9.65 3.92
CA PRO A 20 1.68 9.02 2.59
C PRO A 20 2.91 8.18 2.25
N GLU A 21 4.10 8.70 2.57
CA GLU A 21 5.37 8.17 2.08
C GLU A 21 5.72 6.83 2.74
N PHE A 22 5.08 6.49 3.86
CA PHE A 22 5.35 5.26 4.59
C PHE A 22 4.73 4.03 3.94
N PHE A 23 3.66 4.17 3.17
CA PHE A 23 3.03 2.99 2.55
C PHE A 23 3.98 2.22 1.65
N ILE A 24 4.67 2.94 0.76
CA ILE A 24 5.55 2.35 -0.25
C ILE A 24 6.53 1.34 0.37
N PRO A 25 7.38 1.72 1.35
CA PRO A 25 8.30 0.78 1.97
C PRO A 25 7.61 -0.26 2.85
N LEU A 26 6.47 0.04 3.46
CA LEU A 26 5.78 -0.89 4.39
C LEU A 26 5.13 -2.09 3.71
N THR A 27 4.93 -2.04 2.39
CA THR A 27 4.26 -3.11 1.65
C THR A 27 5.18 -4.07 0.90
N TRP A 28 6.44 -3.69 0.68
CA TRP A 28 7.41 -4.43 -0.16
C TRP A 28 7.02 -4.61 -1.63
N HIS A 29 5.82 -4.23 -2.06
CA HIS A 29 5.33 -4.46 -3.42
C HIS A 29 5.53 -3.28 -4.36
N PHE A 30 5.74 -2.07 -3.83
CA PHE A 30 5.92 -0.86 -4.63
C PHE A 30 7.38 -0.42 -4.64
N HIS A 31 8.02 -0.50 -5.80
CA HIS A 31 9.39 -0.04 -5.99
C HIS A 31 9.39 1.28 -6.75
N VAL A 32 9.86 2.35 -6.09
CA VAL A 32 9.94 3.68 -6.70
C VAL A 32 11.04 3.70 -7.75
N PHE A 33 10.66 4.06 -8.97
CA PHE A 33 11.59 4.32 -10.07
C PHE A 33 11.90 5.82 -10.18
N GLU A 34 10.89 6.67 -10.01
CA GLU A 34 11.03 8.12 -10.17
C GLU A 34 10.01 8.85 -9.29
N LYS A 35 10.41 9.95 -8.64
CA LYS A 35 9.47 10.90 -7.99
C LYS A 35 9.12 12.01 -8.99
N LYS A 36 7.86 12.13 -9.38
CA LYS A 36 7.36 13.17 -10.31
C LYS A 36 6.98 14.45 -9.59
N SER A 37 6.33 14.32 -8.44
CA SER A 37 5.97 15.41 -7.54
C SER A 37 5.87 14.89 -6.11
N ASP A 38 5.48 15.73 -5.14
CA ASP A 38 5.34 15.29 -3.74
C ASP A 38 4.37 14.13 -3.55
N ASN A 39 3.32 14.07 -4.37
CA ASN A 39 2.26 13.07 -4.27
C ASN A 39 2.22 12.12 -5.48
N GLU A 40 3.21 12.16 -6.36
CA GLU A 40 3.20 11.35 -7.58
C GLU A 40 4.56 10.70 -7.86
N TYR A 41 4.52 9.40 -8.14
CA TYR A 41 5.68 8.54 -8.34
C TYR A 41 5.46 7.66 -9.56
N ILE A 42 6.53 7.33 -10.27
CA ILE A 42 6.56 6.16 -11.16
C ILE A 42 7.06 4.98 -10.34
N VAL A 43 6.27 3.92 -10.31
CA VAL A 43 6.59 2.70 -9.55
C VAL A 43 6.51 1.46 -10.42
N PHE A 44 7.25 0.44 -10.02
CA PHE A 44 7.01 -0.94 -10.45
C PHE A 44 6.27 -1.68 -9.35
N LEU A 45 5.25 -2.43 -9.74
CA LEU A 45 4.49 -3.27 -8.84
C LEU A 45 4.99 -4.71 -8.94
N TYR A 46 5.42 -5.26 -7.81
CA TYR A 46 5.85 -6.64 -7.68
C TYR A 46 4.80 -7.42 -6.91
N PRO A 47 3.95 -8.22 -7.58
CA PRO A 47 2.90 -8.97 -6.90
C PRO A 47 3.42 -10.19 -6.11
N TYR A 48 4.69 -10.55 -6.30
CA TYR A 48 5.31 -11.73 -5.71
C TYR A 48 6.55 -11.36 -4.89
N GLU A 49 6.73 -12.02 -3.75
CA GLU A 49 7.92 -11.87 -2.89
C GLU A 49 9.10 -12.75 -3.31
N THR A 50 8.82 -13.87 -3.97
CA THR A 50 9.85 -14.85 -4.35
C THR A 50 10.12 -14.82 -5.85
N THR A 51 11.39 -14.97 -6.22
CA THR A 51 11.82 -15.04 -7.63
C THR A 51 11.37 -16.33 -8.31
N GLU A 52 11.02 -17.37 -7.55
CA GLU A 52 10.54 -18.65 -8.07
C GLU A 52 9.24 -18.52 -8.89
N ASN A 53 8.42 -17.53 -8.55
CA ASN A 53 7.16 -17.23 -9.23
C ASN A 53 7.29 -16.11 -10.27
N VAL A 54 8.46 -15.47 -10.37
CA VAL A 54 8.74 -14.46 -11.38
C VAL A 54 9.10 -15.17 -12.68
N LYS A 55 8.19 -15.18 -13.64
CA LYS A 55 8.50 -15.76 -14.96
C LYS A 55 9.53 -14.88 -15.66
N VAL A 56 10.64 -15.48 -16.09
CA VAL A 56 11.63 -14.81 -16.95
C VAL A 56 10.91 -14.37 -18.23
N GLY A 57 10.62 -13.06 -18.34
CA GLY A 57 9.83 -12.47 -19.42
C GLY A 57 8.57 -11.72 -18.98
N GLU A 58 8.18 -11.76 -17.70
CA GLU A 58 7.20 -10.81 -17.17
C GLU A 58 7.77 -9.39 -17.30
N GLN A 59 7.15 -8.59 -18.16
CA GLN A 59 7.51 -7.19 -18.30
C GLN A 59 7.16 -6.47 -17.00
N LEU A 60 8.16 -5.92 -16.32
CA LEU A 60 7.94 -5.03 -15.19
C LEU A 60 7.01 -3.90 -15.61
N GLN A 61 5.77 -3.94 -15.12
CA GLN A 61 4.74 -3.02 -15.54
C GLN A 61 4.92 -1.71 -14.77
N LYS A 62 5.08 -0.62 -15.52
CA LYS A 62 5.21 0.73 -14.98
C LYS A 62 3.84 1.28 -14.64
N TYR A 63 3.71 1.78 -13.42
CA TYR A 63 2.51 2.46 -12.95
C TYR A 63 2.84 3.88 -12.53
N ILE A 64 1.85 4.75 -12.69
CA ILE A 64 1.81 6.04 -12.02
C ILE A 64 1.12 5.79 -10.67
N LEU A 65 1.83 6.06 -9.59
CA LEU A 65 1.31 6.04 -8.23
C LEU A 65 1.03 7.48 -7.79
N THR A 66 -0.24 7.80 -7.58
CA THR A 66 -0.68 9.07 -7.01
C THR A 66 -1.19 8.87 -5.60
N ILE A 67 -0.74 9.69 -4.66
CA ILE A 67 -1.17 9.65 -3.27
C ILE A 67 -2.16 10.78 -2.99
N SER A 68 -3.25 10.46 -2.31
CA SER A 68 -4.21 11.45 -1.83
C SER A 68 -4.69 11.10 -0.43
N SER A 69 -5.16 12.10 0.30
CA SER A 69 -5.85 11.90 1.58
C SER A 69 -7.36 11.99 1.36
N SER A 70 -8.13 11.14 2.03
CA SER A 70 -9.59 11.16 2.05
C SER A 70 -10.11 10.98 3.48
N SER A 71 -11.43 11.09 3.66
CA SER A 71 -12.08 10.76 4.93
C SER A 71 -11.91 9.30 5.34
N GLU A 72 -11.65 8.41 4.39
CA GLU A 72 -11.41 6.99 4.64
C GLU A 72 -9.95 6.69 5.00
N GLY A 73 -9.03 7.62 4.79
CA GLY A 73 -7.60 7.44 5.07
C GLY A 73 -6.71 7.89 3.91
N LEU A 74 -5.52 7.32 3.83
CA LEU A 74 -4.57 7.57 2.74
C LEU A 74 -4.90 6.66 1.56
N LYS A 75 -5.10 7.25 0.39
CA LYS A 75 -5.44 6.57 -0.85
C LYS A 75 -4.25 6.59 -1.79
N TYR A 76 -3.85 5.41 -2.24
CA TYR A 76 -2.75 5.15 -3.16
C TYR A 76 -3.32 4.63 -4.46
N ILE A 77 -3.34 5.52 -5.45
CA ILE A 77 -3.95 5.29 -6.75
C ILE A 77 -2.85 4.83 -7.68
N VAL A 78 -2.94 3.59 -8.17
CA VAL A 78 -1.95 2.95 -9.03
C VAL A 78 -2.58 2.75 -10.40
N GLU A 79 -2.14 3.53 -11.37
CA GLU A 79 -2.70 3.54 -12.73
C GLU A 79 -1.65 3.13 -13.76
N GLU A 80 -2.02 2.22 -14.65
CA GLU A 80 -1.14 1.85 -15.77
C GLU A 80 -1.00 3.05 -16.72
N GLN A 81 0.18 3.30 -17.29
CA GLN A 81 0.40 4.42 -18.21
C GLN A 81 -0.58 4.48 -19.41
N LYS A 82 -1.12 3.33 -19.84
CA LYS A 82 -2.11 3.26 -20.93
C LYS A 82 -3.56 3.39 -20.44
N GLY A 83 -3.79 3.63 -19.15
CA GLY A 83 -5.09 3.89 -18.52
C GLY A 83 -6.05 2.69 -18.46
N LYS A 84 -5.59 1.48 -18.82
CA LYS A 84 -6.48 0.31 -18.92
C LYS A 84 -6.88 -0.27 -17.56
N VAL A 85 -6.00 -0.12 -16.57
CA VAL A 85 -6.20 -0.65 -15.23
C VAL A 85 -5.84 0.39 -14.19
N ARG A 86 -6.70 0.50 -13.18
CA ARG A 86 -6.51 1.36 -12.01
C ARG A 86 -6.83 0.58 -10.74
N TYR A 87 -5.90 0.63 -9.80
CA TYR A 87 -6.05 0.10 -8.46
C TYR A 87 -6.07 1.24 -7.45
N ASN A 88 -6.94 1.17 -6.46
CA ASN A 88 -6.92 2.07 -5.32
C ASN A 88 -6.63 1.24 -4.08
N PHE A 89 -5.44 1.41 -3.50
CA PHE A 89 -5.14 0.89 -2.17
C PHE A 89 -5.48 1.98 -1.16
N ILE A 90 -6.18 1.63 -0.09
CA ILE A 90 -6.61 2.58 0.93
C ILE A 90 -6.09 2.09 2.27
N ILE A 91 -5.40 2.95 3.01
CA ILE A 91 -4.91 2.67 4.35
C ILE A 91 -5.53 3.64 5.33
N SER A 92 -6.23 3.09 6.31
CA SER A 92 -6.87 3.83 7.37
C SER A 92 -6.19 3.49 8.69
N ALA A 93 -5.85 4.51 9.48
CA ALA A 93 -5.36 4.36 10.83
C ALA A 93 -6.30 5.12 11.78
N ILE A 94 -7.01 4.39 12.63
CA ILE A 94 -8.02 4.96 13.54
C ILE A 94 -7.65 4.61 14.97
N SER A 95 -7.43 5.64 15.80
CA SER A 95 -7.18 5.48 17.23
C SER A 95 -8.49 5.41 18.02
N THR A 96 -8.68 4.37 18.83
CA THR A 96 -9.81 4.24 19.76
C THR A 96 -9.31 3.86 21.16
N GLY A 97 -9.27 4.84 22.07
CA GLY A 97 -8.74 4.67 23.41
C GLY A 97 -7.26 4.25 23.39
N ARG A 98 -6.97 3.03 23.88
CA ARG A 98 -5.61 2.47 23.89
C ARG A 98 -5.28 1.62 22.66
N ASN A 99 -6.10 1.69 21.63
CA ASN A 99 -5.95 0.86 20.43
C ASN A 99 -5.71 1.72 19.20
N LEU A 100 -4.95 1.15 18.26
CA LEU A 100 -4.78 1.63 16.91
C LEU A 100 -5.34 0.56 15.96
N ASN A 101 -6.36 0.90 15.20
CA ASN A 101 -6.95 0.01 14.20
C ASN A 101 -6.40 0.41 12.84
N ILE A 102 -5.78 -0.54 12.17
CA ILE A 102 -5.25 -0.37 10.82
C ILE A 102 -6.16 -1.13 9.87
N MET A 103 -6.62 -0.46 8.82
CA MET A 103 -7.46 -1.06 7.80
C MET A 103 -6.79 -0.92 6.45
N VAL A 104 -6.83 -1.98 5.64
CA VAL A 104 -6.36 -1.96 4.27
C VAL A 104 -7.53 -2.33 3.36
N GLY A 105 -7.82 -1.46 2.41
CA GLY A 105 -8.82 -1.65 1.38
C GLY A 105 -8.18 -1.69 0.00
N VAL A 106 -8.71 -2.51 -0.89
CA VAL A 106 -8.37 -2.43 -2.33
C VAL A 106 -9.63 -2.38 -3.18
N GLU A 107 -9.66 -1.38 -4.06
CA GLU A 107 -10.66 -1.22 -5.12
C GLU A 107 -9.98 -1.37 -6.48
N LYS A 108 -10.71 -1.94 -7.45
CA LYS A 108 -10.21 -2.14 -8.81
C LYS A 108 -11.16 -1.51 -9.82
N LYS A 109 -10.60 -0.86 -10.85
CA LYS A 109 -11.32 -0.47 -12.07
C LYS A 109 -10.56 -0.98 -13.30
N GLY A 110 -11.27 -1.59 -14.25
CA GLY A 110 -10.71 -2.21 -15.46
C GLY A 110 -11.19 -3.66 -15.66
N ILE A 111 -11.33 -4.11 -16.91
CA ILE A 111 -11.87 -5.44 -17.24
C ILE A 111 -10.75 -6.50 -17.14
N PHE A 112 -11.06 -7.70 -16.64
CA PHE A 112 -10.19 -8.89 -16.57
C PHE A 112 -8.89 -8.84 -15.72
N SER A 113 -8.52 -7.74 -15.07
CA SER A 113 -7.39 -7.76 -14.12
C SER A 113 -7.74 -8.39 -12.75
N SER A 114 -6.88 -9.22 -12.18
CA SER A 114 -6.96 -9.56 -10.76
C SER A 114 -6.47 -8.37 -9.92
N VAL A 115 -6.82 -8.36 -8.63
CA VAL A 115 -6.10 -7.52 -7.67
C VAL A 115 -4.66 -8.07 -7.61
N PRO A 116 -3.63 -7.24 -7.82
CA PRO A 116 -2.26 -7.71 -7.98
C PRO A 116 -1.67 -8.16 -6.63
N VAL A 117 -2.13 -7.58 -5.52
CA VAL A 117 -1.70 -7.92 -4.17
C VAL A 117 -2.92 -7.88 -3.26
N GLU A 118 -3.19 -8.99 -2.57
CA GLU A 118 -4.34 -9.10 -1.68
C GLU A 118 -4.24 -8.11 -0.49
N PRO A 119 -5.36 -7.45 -0.09
CA PRO A 119 -5.35 -6.51 1.03
C PRO A 119 -4.80 -7.12 2.33
N LYS A 120 -5.12 -8.40 2.59
CA LYS A 120 -4.64 -9.13 3.77
C LYS A 120 -3.11 -9.20 3.81
N HIS A 121 -2.51 -9.47 2.66
CA HIS A 121 -1.07 -9.61 2.53
C HIS A 121 -0.35 -8.28 2.75
N ILE A 122 -0.91 -7.19 2.19
CA ILE A 122 -0.45 -5.82 2.46
C ILE A 122 -0.50 -5.49 3.95
N LEU A 123 -1.61 -5.83 4.62
CA LEU A 123 -1.76 -5.59 6.05
C LEU A 123 -0.73 -6.38 6.87
N GLU A 124 -0.47 -7.65 6.50
CA GLU A 124 0.57 -8.47 7.14
C GLU A 124 1.95 -7.81 7.03
N HIS A 125 2.33 -7.26 5.87
CA HIS A 125 3.58 -6.51 5.71
C HIS A 125 3.63 -5.25 6.54
N ILE A 126 2.57 -4.43 6.53
CA ILE A 126 2.49 -3.23 7.35
C ILE A 126 2.70 -3.61 8.82
N SER A 127 1.92 -4.55 9.33
CA SER A 127 1.99 -4.98 10.73
C SER A 127 3.34 -5.57 11.11
N ASN A 128 3.98 -6.35 10.23
CA ASN A 128 5.32 -6.88 10.46
C ASN A 128 6.37 -5.76 10.52
N ASN A 129 6.34 -4.81 9.60
CA ASN A 129 7.29 -3.70 9.58
C ASN A 129 7.09 -2.76 10.78
N LEU A 130 5.84 -2.52 11.20
CA LEU A 130 5.55 -1.69 12.38
C LEU A 130 6.07 -2.30 13.69
N LYS A 131 6.26 -3.63 13.79
CA LYS A 131 6.85 -4.26 14.98
C LYS A 131 8.27 -3.77 15.24
N TYR A 132 9.06 -3.52 14.19
CA TYR A 132 10.43 -2.99 14.31
C TYR A 132 10.48 -1.51 14.68
N LEU A 133 9.33 -0.82 14.63
CA LEU A 133 9.21 0.60 14.94
C LEU A 133 8.63 0.85 16.34
N LYS A 134 8.22 -0.21 17.05
CA LYS A 134 7.89 -0.13 18.46
C LYS A 134 9.20 0.00 19.23
N VAL A 135 9.49 1.21 19.70
CA VAL A 135 10.51 1.44 20.72
C VAL A 135 9.82 1.18 22.06
N ASP A 136 10.35 0.22 22.83
CA ASP A 136 9.92 -0.07 24.21
C ASP A 136 10.21 1.12 25.14
#